data_AF-A0A7X7GH23-F1
#
_entry.id   AF-A0A7X7GH23-F1
#
_cell.length_a   1.000
_cell.length_b   1.000
_cell.length_c   1.000
_cell.angle_alpha   90.00
_cell.angle_beta   90.00
_cell.angle_gamma   90.00
#
_symmetry.space_group_name_H-M   'P 1'
#
loop_
_entity.id
_entity.type
_entity.pdbx_description
1 polymer ?
#
loop_
_entity_poly.entity_id
_entity_poly.type
_entity_poly.pdbx_seq_one_letter_code
_entity_poly.pdbx_strand_id
1 'polypeptide(L)'
;LLFELYDNEVEYTQDLYDGVGLTEDVKKFLRYNANKALMNLGYEALFPRDETDVNPAILSALSPNADENHDFFSGSGSSYVIGKAVNTEDEDWEF
;
A
#
# COMPACT_ATOMS: atom_id res chain seq x y z
N LEU A 1 -13.98 17.88 13.78
CA LEU A 1 -13.18 16.85 14.46
C LEU A 1 -12.21 16.15 13.51
N LEU A 2 -12.65 15.38 12.49
CA LEU A 2 -11.71 14.65 11.62
C LEU A 2 -10.65 15.56 10.96
N PHE A 3 -11.04 16.70 10.40
CA PHE A 3 -10.08 17.64 9.80
C PHE A 3 -9.10 18.23 10.81
N GLU A 4 -9.56 18.57 12.01
CA GLU A 4 -8.71 19.12 13.07
C GLU A 4 -7.66 18.10 13.54
N LEU A 5 -8.05 16.84 13.72
CA LEU A 5 -7.12 15.76 14.04
C LEU A 5 -6.17 15.47 12.87
N TYR A 6 -6.68 15.52 11.64
CA TYR A 6 -5.87 15.30 10.44
C TYR A 6 -4.81 16.38 10.27
N ASP A 7 -5.15 17.66 10.48
CA ASP A 7 -4.19 18.77 10.40
C ASP A 7 -3.10 18.62 11.47
N ASN A 8 -3.46 18.23 12.70
CA ASN A 8 -2.48 17.94 13.75
C ASN A 8 -1.57 16.75 13.40
N GLU A 9 -2.13 15.68 12.84
CA GLU A 9 -1.36 14.49 12.44
C GLU A 9 -0.44 14.78 11.25
N VAL A 10 -0.82 15.72 10.37
CA VAL A 10 0.03 16.20 9.27
C VAL A 10 1.28 16.90 9.80
N GLU A 11 1.14 17.80 10.78
CA GLU A 11 2.27 18.47 11.42
C GLU A 11 3.17 17.45 12.13
N TYR A 12 2.58 16.53 12.90
CA TYR A 12 3.32 15.49 13.59
C TYR A 12 4.06 14.54 12.62
N THR A 13 3.45 14.23 11.49
CA THR A 13 4.10 13.43 10.43
C THR A 13 5.31 14.15 9.85
N GLN A 14 5.21 15.45 9.60
CA GLN A 14 6.32 16.26 9.08
C GLN A 14 7.49 16.28 10.05
N ASP A 15 7.21 16.52 11.33
CA ASP A 15 8.22 16.52 12.39
C ASP A 15 9.03 15.20 12.46
N LEU A 16 8.38 14.07 12.17
CA LEU A 16 9.03 12.76 12.21
C LEU A 16 9.69 12.33 10.89
N TYR A 17 9.03 12.58 9.76
CA TYR A 17 9.36 11.92 8.49
C TYR A 17 10.02 12.82 7.45
N ASP A 18 10.08 14.15 7.68
CA ASP A 18 10.75 15.06 6.72
C ASP A 18 12.23 14.72 6.56
N GLY A 19 12.90 14.34 7.66
CA GLY A 19 14.33 13.96 7.63
C GLY A 19 14.65 12.69 6.84
N VAL A 20 13.66 11.84 6.58
CA VAL A 20 13.80 10.59 5.81
C VAL A 20 13.06 10.64 4.47
N GLY A 21 12.39 11.74 4.15
CA GLY A 21 11.70 11.94 2.87
C GLY A 21 10.44 11.10 2.68
N LEU A 22 9.82 10.59 3.76
CA LEU A 22 8.65 9.71 3.69
C LEU A 22 7.31 10.42 3.97
N THR A 23 7.34 11.69 4.32
CA THR A 23 6.17 12.48 4.75
C THR A 23 4.97 12.36 3.82
N GLU A 24 5.16 12.50 2.51
CA GLU A 24 4.04 12.49 1.56
C GLU A 24 3.41 11.10 1.40
N ASP A 25 4.20 10.03 1.48
CA ASP A 25 3.68 8.67 1.47
C ASP A 25 2.90 8.36 2.75
N VAL A 26 3.38 8.83 3.91
CA VAL A 26 2.67 8.70 5.19
C VAL A 26 1.36 9.49 5.16
N LYS A 27 1.33 10.71 4.61
CA LYS A 27 0.10 11.50 4.47
C LYS A 27 -0.96 10.81 3.61
N LYS A 28 -0.58 10.13 2.52
CA LYS A 28 -1.52 9.31 1.73
C LYS A 28 -2.08 8.17 2.57
N PHE A 29 -1.25 7.54 3.40
CA PHE A 29 -1.67 6.48 4.31
C PHE A 29 -2.60 6.99 5.42
N LEU A 30 -2.39 8.20 5.94
CA LEU A 30 -3.31 8.85 6.88
C LEU A 30 -4.69 9.04 6.24
N ARG A 31 -4.77 9.59 5.03
CA ARG A 31 -6.03 9.78 4.29
C ARG A 31 -6.74 8.45 4.00
N TYR A 32 -5.99 7.41 3.62
CA TYR A 32 -6.51 6.06 3.46
C TYR A 32 -7.18 5.54 4.75
N ASN A 33 -6.51 5.69 5.89
CA ASN A 33 -7.05 5.24 7.19
C ASN A 33 -8.20 6.13 7.69
N ALA A 34 -8.18 7.43 7.41
CA ALA A 34 -9.29 8.33 7.72
C ALA A 34 -10.58 7.91 7.00
N ASN A 35 -10.48 7.53 5.72
CA ASN A 35 -11.61 6.95 4.99
C ASN A 35 -12.11 5.65 5.63
N LYS A 36 -11.20 4.77 6.10
CA LYS A 36 -11.59 3.53 6.83
C LYS A 36 -12.30 3.84 8.14
N ALA A 37 -11.83 4.82 8.91
CA ALA A 37 -12.48 5.27 10.13
C ALA A 37 -13.90 5.81 9.88
N LEU A 38 -14.08 6.61 8.83
CA LEU A 38 -15.39 7.11 8.39
C LEU A 38 -16.33 5.97 8.00
N MET A 39 -15.85 5.01 7.19
CA MET A 39 -16.63 3.84 6.79
C MET A 39 -17.06 2.99 7.99
N ASN A 40 -16.20 2.81 9.00
CA ASN A 40 -16.53 2.08 10.23
C ASN A 40 -17.65 2.76 11.04
N LEU A 41 -17.82 4.07 10.88
CA LEU A 41 -18.90 4.84 11.49
C LEU A 41 -20.15 4.96 10.60
N GLY A 42 -20.15 4.34 9.41
CA GLY A 42 -21.25 4.38 8.45
C GLY A 42 -21.29 5.63 7.57
N TYR A 43 -20.22 6.43 7.54
CA TYR A 43 -20.10 7.59 6.65
C TYR A 43 -19.43 7.21 5.33
N GLU A 44 -19.62 8.07 4.32
CA GLU A 44 -18.91 7.96 3.04
C GLU A 44 -17.43 8.34 3.19
N ALA A 45 -16.62 7.84 2.25
CA ALA A 45 -15.23 8.23 2.13
C ALA A 45 -15.11 9.72 1.78
N LEU A 46 -14.17 10.40 2.41
CA LEU A 46 -13.96 11.84 2.27
C LEU A 46 -12.85 12.16 1.27
N PHE A 47 -11.74 11.41 1.32
CA PHE A 47 -10.59 11.63 0.46
C PHE A 47 -10.72 10.82 -0.83
N PRO A 48 -10.44 11.41 -2.01
CA PRO A 48 -10.52 10.70 -3.29
C PRO A 48 -9.38 9.70 -3.46
N ARG A 49 -9.52 8.80 -4.45
CA ARG A 49 -8.63 7.65 -4.61
C ARG A 49 -7.18 8.05 -4.85
N ASP A 50 -6.95 9.09 -5.65
CA ASP A 50 -5.62 9.65 -5.97
C ASP A 50 -4.90 10.23 -4.74
N GLU A 51 -5.64 10.75 -3.77
CA GLU A 51 -5.07 11.22 -2.49
C GLU A 51 -4.80 10.10 -1.48
N THR A 52 -5.34 8.90 -1.74
CA THR A 52 -5.21 7.69 -0.91
C THR A 52 -4.44 6.57 -1.61
N ASP A 53 -3.66 6.91 -2.64
CA ASP A 53 -2.89 5.95 -3.43
C ASP A 53 -1.63 5.48 -2.68
N VAL A 54 -1.83 4.56 -1.74
CA VAL A 54 -0.80 3.96 -0.89
C VAL A 54 -0.06 2.88 -1.67
N ASN A 55 1.27 2.84 -1.52
CA ASN A 55 2.10 1.82 -2.12
C ASN A 55 1.57 0.40 -1.80
N PRO A 56 1.27 -0.44 -2.82
CA PRO A 56 0.74 -1.79 -2.62
C PRO A 56 1.58 -2.67 -1.68
N ALA A 57 2.91 -2.49 -1.66
CA ALA A 57 3.80 -3.23 -0.76
C ALA A 57 3.51 -2.95 0.73
N ILE A 58 3.10 -1.72 1.05
CA ILE A 58 2.70 -1.34 2.41
C ILE A 58 1.34 -1.99 2.74
N LEU A 59 0.41 -1.99 1.79
CA LEU A 59 -0.91 -2.60 1.99
C LEU A 59 -0.81 -4.12 2.18
N SER A 60 0.04 -4.81 1.41
CA SER A 60 0.28 -6.25 1.60
C SER A 60 0.90 -6.56 2.96
N ALA A 61 1.75 -5.67 3.48
CA ALA A 61 2.39 -5.85 4.79
C ALA A 61 1.42 -5.70 5.98
N LEU A 62 0.24 -5.08 5.81
CA LEU A 62 -0.76 -4.92 6.88
C LEU A 62 -1.52 -6.21 7.20
N SER A 63 -1.61 -7.14 6.24
CA SER A 63 -2.33 -8.41 6.38
C SER A 63 -1.44 -9.60 6.01
N PRO A 64 -0.34 -9.84 6.75
CA PRO A 64 0.61 -10.91 6.41
C PRO A 64 0.02 -12.33 6.52
N ASN A 65 -1.16 -12.49 7.15
CA ASN A 65 -1.78 -13.78 7.46
C ASN A 65 -3.19 -13.96 6.85
N ALA A 66 -3.58 -13.19 5.83
CA ALA A 66 -4.89 -13.39 5.18
C ALA A 66 -4.84 -14.58 4.20
N ASP A 67 -4.85 -15.80 4.75
CA ASP A 67 -5.12 -17.08 4.08
C ASP A 67 -4.31 -17.40 2.79
N GLU A 68 -3.00 -17.12 2.77
CA GLU A 68 -2.11 -17.69 1.76
C GLU A 68 -1.68 -19.10 2.16
N ASN A 69 -2.37 -20.12 1.63
CA ASN A 69 -1.73 -21.41 1.41
C ASN A 69 -0.56 -21.16 0.45
N HIS A 70 0.65 -21.06 1.00
CA HIS A 70 1.88 -20.91 0.23
C HIS A 70 2.11 -22.14 -0.65
N ASP A 71 1.87 -22.02 -1.96
CA ASP A 71 2.57 -22.85 -2.94
C ASP A 71 3.80 -22.07 -3.43
N PHE A 72 4.94 -22.76 -3.41
CA PHE A 72 6.32 -22.27 -3.50
C PHE A 72 6.64 -21.46 -4.78
N PHE A 73 5.68 -21.36 -5.71
CA PHE A 73 5.78 -20.64 -6.98
C PHE A 73 4.98 -19.32 -7.05
N SER A 74 4.27 -18.95 -5.98
CA SER A 74 3.54 -17.68 -5.93
C SER A 74 4.42 -16.58 -5.31
N GLY A 75 5.07 -15.80 -6.17
CA GLY A 75 5.75 -14.59 -5.73
C GLY A 75 4.74 -13.62 -5.09
N SER A 76 4.87 -13.43 -3.78
CA SER A 76 4.34 -12.31 -2.98
C SER A 76 3.07 -11.62 -3.51
N GLY A 77 1.92 -12.03 -2.99
CA GLY A 77 0.70 -11.22 -2.94
C GLY A 77 -0.25 -11.38 -4.12
N SER A 78 -1.54 -11.18 -3.84
CA SER A 78 -2.71 -11.28 -4.74
C SER A 78 -2.75 -10.28 -5.91
N SER A 79 -1.61 -9.73 -6.33
CA SER A 79 -1.46 -9.07 -7.61
C SER A 79 -0.87 -10.05 -8.61
N TYR A 80 -1.64 -10.44 -9.62
CA TYR A 80 -1.07 -11.08 -10.81
C TYR A 80 -0.06 -10.12 -11.44
N VAL A 81 1.22 -10.30 -11.16
CA VAL A 81 2.28 -9.73 -11.97
C VAL A 81 2.46 -10.70 -13.13
N ILE A 82 1.97 -10.33 -14.31
CA ILE A 82 2.27 -11.07 -15.54
C ILE A 82 3.75 -10.85 -15.81
N GLY A 83 4.57 -11.84 -15.43
CA GLY A 83 5.97 -11.89 -15.78
C GLY A 83 6.10 -11.84 -17.30
N LYS A 84 7.03 -11.02 -17.79
CA LYS A 84 7.31 -10.94 -19.22
C LYS A 84 7.96 -12.25 -19.65
N ALA A 85 7.17 -13.16 -20.21
CA ALA A 85 7.64 -14.43 -20.73
C ALA A 85 8.50 -14.21 -21.98
N VAL A 86 9.62 -14.92 -22.06
CA VAL A 86 10.46 -15.03 -23.26
C VAL A 86 10.50 -16.52 -23.61
N ASN A 87 10.48 -16.83 -24.90
CA ASN A 87 10.65 -18.21 -25.35
C ASN A 87 12.06 -18.67 -25.04
N THR A 88 12.21 -19.90 -24.58
CA THR A 88 13.52 -20.55 -24.44
C THR A 88 14.15 -20.75 -25.81
N GLU A 89 15.46 -20.55 -25.90
CA GLU A 89 16.28 -20.80 -27.09
C GLU A 89 17.08 -22.09 -26.90
N ASP A 90 17.53 -22.73 -28.00
CA ASP A 90 18.25 -24.01 -27.94
C ASP A 90 19.56 -23.90 -27.12
N GLU A 91 20.16 -22.70 -27.08
CA GLU A 91 21.37 -22.36 -26.32
C GLU A 91 21.16 -22.45 -24.80
N ASP A 92 19.93 -22.29 -24.31
CA ASP A 92 19.59 -22.43 -22.88
C ASP A 92 19.77 -23.87 -22.36
N TRP A 93 19.97 -24.83 -23.28
CA TRP A 93 20.06 -26.27 -23.00
C TRP A 93 21.44 -26.88 -23.31
N GLU A 94 22.44 -26.06 -23.66
CA GLU A 94 23.83 -26.51 -23.81
C GLU A 94 24.54 -26.48 -22.44
N PHE A 95 24.58 -27.63 -21.74
CA PHE A 95 25.35 -27.86 -20.50
C PHE A 95 26.77 -28.36 -20.74
#